data_AF-A0A1Z9J8V5-F1
#
_entry.id   AF-A0A1Z9J8V5-F1
#
_cell.length_a   1.000
_cell.length_b   1.000
_cell.length_c   1.000
_cell.angle_alpha   90.00
_cell.angle_beta   90.00
_cell.angle_gamma   90.00
#
_symmetry.space_group_name_H-M   'P 1'
#
loop_
_entity.id
_entity.type
_entity.pdbx_description
1 polymer ?
#
loop_
_entity_poly.entity_id
_entity_poly.type
_entity_poly.pdbx_seq_one_letter_code
_entity_poly.pdbx_strand_id
1 'polypeptide(L)'
;MHLAGIDIMPLVSADQAPDYEFGVIAGEEGYGPPPHSLPWDETYCVLRGEVVFGVGRDEQVFAAGALVRVPAGERHWFRFDQPGETLVVTGGHCAFAMFTGLADVPDGSVPLLRTI
;
A
#
# COMPACT_ATOMS: atom_id res chain seq x y z
N MET A 1 2.66 9.71 -7.37
CA MET A 1 4.06 9.52 -6.89
C MET A 1 4.48 8.10 -7.18
N HIS A 2 5.76 7.85 -7.42
CA HIS A 2 6.30 6.52 -7.71
C HIS A 2 7.13 6.05 -6.52
N LEU A 3 6.90 4.83 -6.03
CA LEU A 3 7.58 4.27 -4.87
C LEU A 3 7.62 2.74 -4.99
N ALA A 4 8.79 2.12 -4.85
CA ALA A 4 8.91 0.65 -4.89
C ALA A 4 8.32 0.02 -6.18
N GLY A 5 8.51 0.68 -7.32
CA GLY A 5 8.00 0.23 -8.61
C GLY A 5 6.47 0.31 -8.79
N ILE A 6 5.75 0.97 -7.88
CA ILE A 6 4.30 1.21 -7.98
C ILE A 6 3.99 2.71 -8.06
N ASP A 7 2.93 3.04 -8.78
CA ASP A 7 2.39 4.38 -8.86
C ASP A 7 1.26 4.56 -7.86
N ILE A 8 1.36 5.57 -7.01
CA ILE A 8 0.36 5.93 -6.01
C ILE A 8 -0.24 7.29 -6.40
N MET A 9 -1.55 7.33 -6.59
CA MET A 9 -2.34 8.53 -6.85
C MET A 9 -3.22 8.84 -5.64
N PRO A 10 -2.90 9.87 -4.83
CA PRO A 10 -3.80 10.36 -3.79
C PRO A 10 -5.11 10.86 -4.40
N LEU A 11 -6.25 10.47 -3.80
CA LEU A 11 -7.59 10.92 -4.16
C LEU A 11 -8.22 11.81 -3.08
N VAL A 12 -7.99 11.46 -1.81
CA VAL A 12 -8.38 12.25 -0.64
C VAL A 12 -7.19 12.28 0.31
N SER A 13 -6.71 13.47 0.63
CA SER A 13 -5.58 13.67 1.54
C SER A 13 -6.04 14.23 2.89
N ALA A 14 -5.14 14.21 3.89
CA ALA A 14 -5.45 14.61 5.26
C ALA A 14 -5.96 16.06 5.42
N ASP A 15 -5.67 16.96 4.47
CA ASP A 15 -6.20 18.32 4.44
C ASP A 15 -7.70 18.39 4.08
N GLN A 16 -8.21 17.38 3.37
CA GLN A 16 -9.60 17.24 2.99
C GLN A 16 -10.39 16.36 3.98
N ALA A 17 -9.75 15.33 4.54
CA ALA A 17 -10.32 14.43 5.52
C ALA A 17 -9.25 14.02 6.55
N PRO A 18 -9.27 14.57 7.78
CA PRO A 18 -8.20 14.33 8.75
C PRO A 18 -8.18 12.88 9.29
N ASP A 19 -9.33 12.19 9.23
CA ASP A 19 -9.51 10.88 9.85
C ASP A 19 -9.21 9.71 8.90
N TYR A 20 -9.10 9.96 7.59
CA TYR A 20 -8.84 8.93 6.59
C TYR A 20 -8.31 9.52 5.28
N GLU A 21 -7.51 8.73 4.55
CA GLU A 21 -7.02 9.10 3.23
C GLU A 21 -7.33 8.00 2.22
N PHE A 22 -7.50 8.37 0.96
CA PHE A 22 -7.81 7.45 -0.14
C PHE A 22 -6.79 7.60 -1.25
N GLY A 23 -6.33 6.51 -1.83
CA GLY A 23 -5.43 6.54 -2.99
C GLY A 23 -5.57 5.31 -3.86
N VAL A 24 -5.27 5.46 -5.14
CA VAL A 24 -5.15 4.33 -6.07
C VAL A 24 -3.68 3.97 -6.21
N ILE A 25 -3.37 2.69 -6.08
CA ILE A 25 -2.07 2.13 -6.35
C ILE A 25 -2.19 1.32 -7.63
N ALA A 26 -1.34 1.62 -8.61
CA ALA A 26 -1.16 0.83 -9.83
C ALA A 26 0.24 0.24 -9.86
N GLY A 27 0.38 -0.98 -10.39
CA GLY A 27 1.67 -1.63 -10.51
C GLY A 27 1.74 -2.65 -11.63
N GLU A 28 2.95 -2.89 -12.09
CA GLU A 28 3.31 -3.91 -13.08
C GLU A 28 3.64 -5.24 -12.40
N GLU A 29 3.72 -6.33 -13.17
CA GLU A 29 4.12 -7.64 -12.68
C GLU A 29 5.46 -7.59 -11.93
N GLY A 30 5.50 -8.20 -10.75
CA GLY A 30 6.68 -8.29 -9.90
C GLY A 30 6.86 -7.17 -8.89
N TYR A 31 6.07 -6.08 -8.99
CA TYR A 31 6.24 -4.89 -8.14
C TYR A 31 5.22 -4.79 -7.01
N GLY A 32 5.61 -4.05 -5.97
CA GLY A 32 4.85 -3.84 -4.74
C GLY A 32 5.77 -3.51 -3.56
N PRO A 33 5.24 -3.00 -2.45
CA PRO A 33 6.05 -2.61 -1.31
C PRO A 33 6.64 -3.86 -0.63
N PRO A 34 7.91 -3.80 -0.18
CA PRO A 34 8.48 -4.88 0.61
C PRO A 34 7.75 -5.00 1.97
N PRO A 35 7.94 -6.09 2.70
CA PRO A 35 7.28 -6.27 3.98
C PRO A 35 7.63 -5.22 5.05
N HIS A 36 6.59 -4.53 5.55
CA HIS A 36 6.66 -3.40 6.48
C HIS A 36 5.47 -3.39 7.47
N SER A 37 5.46 -2.42 8.39
CA SER A 37 4.38 -2.19 9.37
C SER A 37 4.18 -0.68 9.54
N LEU A 38 2.94 -0.26 9.75
CA LEU A 38 2.57 1.15 9.91
C LEU A 38 1.72 1.33 11.17
N PRO A 39 1.76 2.50 11.84
CA PRO A 39 1.00 2.73 13.06
C PRO A 39 -0.50 3.00 12.83
N TRP A 40 -0.99 2.85 11.59
CA TRP A 40 -2.38 3.04 11.21
C TRP A 40 -2.98 1.81 10.52
N ASP A 41 -4.30 1.70 10.55
CA ASP A 41 -5.04 0.69 9.78
C ASP A 41 -4.97 1.01 8.29
N GLU A 42 -4.89 -0.03 7.47
CA GLU A 42 -5.03 0.06 6.02
C GLU A 42 -6.08 -0.92 5.52
N THR A 43 -6.87 -0.50 4.54
CA THR A 43 -7.81 -1.38 3.84
C THR A 43 -7.60 -1.23 2.35
N TYR A 44 -7.37 -2.36 1.69
CA TYR A 44 -7.19 -2.44 0.25
C TYR A 44 -8.44 -3.04 -0.40
N CYS A 45 -8.82 -2.49 -1.55
CA CYS A 45 -9.83 -3.06 -2.43
C CYS A 45 -9.21 -3.26 -3.81
N VAL A 46 -9.10 -4.52 -4.25
CA VAL A 46 -8.56 -4.81 -5.58
C VAL A 46 -9.56 -4.31 -6.63
N LEU A 47 -9.11 -3.40 -7.49
CA LEU A 47 -9.94 -2.81 -8.54
C LEU A 47 -9.76 -3.55 -9.86
N ARG A 48 -8.53 -3.95 -10.19
CA ARG A 48 -8.17 -4.60 -11.46
C ARG A 48 -7.06 -5.62 -11.25
N GLY A 49 -7.16 -6.74 -11.96
CA GLY A 49 -6.16 -7.80 -11.92
C GLY A 49 -6.26 -8.65 -10.66
N GLU A 50 -5.12 -9.24 -10.29
CA GLU A 50 -4.94 -10.05 -9.09
C GLU A 50 -3.70 -9.56 -8.36
N VAL A 51 -3.77 -9.55 -7.03
CA VAL A 51 -2.70 -9.07 -6.16
C VAL A 51 -2.46 -10.11 -5.07
N VAL A 52 -1.19 -10.48 -4.88
CA VAL A 52 -0.79 -11.34 -3.76
C VAL A 52 -0.57 -10.43 -2.56
N PHE A 53 -1.32 -10.65 -1.49
CA PHE A 53 -1.13 -9.96 -0.22
C PHE A 53 -0.58 -10.94 0.82
N GLY A 54 0.42 -10.49 1.57
CA GLY A 54 0.83 -11.12 2.81
C GLY A 54 0.46 -10.25 4.00
N VAL A 55 -0.25 -10.81 4.97
CA VAL A 55 -0.64 -10.14 6.23
C VAL A 55 -0.32 -11.07 7.39
N GLY A 56 0.57 -10.64 8.28
CA GLY A 56 1.09 -11.46 9.36
C GLY A 56 1.82 -12.70 8.84
N ARG A 57 1.20 -13.87 9.00
CA ARG A 57 1.73 -15.17 8.53
C ARG A 57 0.98 -15.71 7.31
N ASP A 58 -0.12 -15.07 6.93
CA ASP A 58 -0.99 -15.52 5.86
C ASP A 58 -0.58 -14.84 4.56
N GLU A 59 -0.62 -15.59 3.47
CA GLU A 59 -0.42 -15.11 2.11
C GLU A 59 -1.54 -15.65 1.24
N GLN A 60 -2.17 -14.76 0.47
CA GLN A 60 -3.29 -15.13 -0.39
C GLN A 60 -3.38 -14.23 -1.63
N VAL A 61 -3.86 -14.80 -2.73
CA VAL A 61 -4.20 -14.08 -3.96
C VAL A 61 -5.60 -13.48 -3.84
N PHE A 62 -5.72 -12.19 -4.13
CA PHE A 62 -6.99 -11.45 -4.13
C PHE A 62 -7.28 -10.89 -5.52
N ALA A 63 -8.45 -11.21 -6.06
CA ALA A 63 -8.94 -10.71 -7.34
C ALA A 63 -9.82 -9.46 -7.18
N ALA A 64 -10.13 -8.80 -8.30
CA ALA A 64 -10.98 -7.62 -8.33
C ALA A 64 -12.30 -7.80 -7.53
N GLY A 65 -12.63 -6.81 -6.70
CA GLY A 65 -13.77 -6.81 -5.78
C GLY A 65 -13.46 -7.36 -4.38
N ALA A 66 -12.30 -7.97 -4.16
CA ALA A 66 -11.90 -8.43 -2.85
C ALA A 66 -11.35 -7.31 -1.95
N LEU A 67 -11.58 -7.45 -0.64
CA LEU A 67 -11.09 -6.53 0.39
C LEU A 67 -10.04 -7.21 1.26
N VAL A 68 -8.97 -6.49 1.55
CA VAL A 68 -7.91 -6.90 2.48
C VAL A 68 -7.81 -5.85 3.58
N ARG A 69 -7.94 -6.27 4.84
CA ARG A 69 -7.76 -5.39 6.00
C ARG A 69 -6.44 -5.68 6.67
N VAL A 70 -5.66 -4.64 6.93
CA VAL A 70 -4.41 -4.66 7.67
C VAL A 70 -4.58 -3.79 8.92
N PRO A 71 -4.63 -4.38 10.12
CA PRO A 71 -4.63 -3.61 11.36
C PRO A 71 -3.31 -2.85 11.58
N ALA A 72 -3.38 -1.72 12.28
CA ALA A 72 -2.21 -0.99 12.75
C ALA A 72 -1.20 -1.90 13.46
N GLY A 73 0.07 -1.76 13.12
CA GLY A 73 1.19 -2.56 13.63
C GLY A 73 1.34 -3.94 12.98
N GLU A 74 0.35 -4.41 12.22
CA GLU A 74 0.45 -5.71 11.54
C GLU A 74 1.44 -5.64 10.38
N ARG A 75 2.29 -6.66 10.28
CA ARG A 75 3.28 -6.74 9.21
C ARG A 75 2.60 -7.15 7.91
N HIS A 76 2.83 -6.41 6.84
CA HIS A 76 2.20 -6.71 5.56
C HIS A 76 3.07 -6.32 4.36
N TRP A 77 2.73 -6.89 3.21
CA TRP A 77 3.28 -6.59 1.88
C TRP A 77 2.25 -6.97 0.81
N PHE A 78 2.49 -6.51 -0.41
CA PHE A 78 1.81 -7.07 -1.56
C PHE A 78 2.69 -7.04 -2.81
N ARG A 79 2.29 -7.82 -3.81
CA ARG A 79 2.90 -7.84 -5.14
C ARG A 79 1.82 -8.02 -6.20
N PHE A 80 1.98 -7.31 -7.32
CA PHE A 80 1.20 -7.56 -8.52
C PHE A 80 1.82 -8.72 -9.31
N ASP A 81 1.02 -9.73 -9.65
CA ASP A 81 1.45 -10.87 -10.50
C ASP A 81 1.12 -10.63 -11.97
N GLN A 82 0.41 -9.54 -12.24
CA GLN A 82 0.04 -9.01 -13.55
C GLN A 82 -0.32 -7.53 -13.36
N PRO A 83 -0.31 -6.70 -14.41
CA PRO A 83 -0.64 -5.29 -14.29
C PRO A 83 -2.03 -5.08 -13.64
N GLY A 84 -2.08 -4.34 -12.54
CA GLY A 84 -3.26 -4.26 -11.69
C GLY A 84 -3.39 -2.94 -10.94
N GLU A 85 -4.53 -2.78 -10.28
CA GLU A 85 -4.86 -1.59 -9.51
C GLU A 85 -5.57 -1.98 -8.21
N THR A 86 -5.24 -1.28 -7.13
CA THR A 86 -5.91 -1.41 -5.82
C THR A 86 -6.20 -0.04 -5.24
N LEU A 87 -7.39 0.14 -4.67
CA LEU A 87 -7.70 1.29 -3.82
C LEU A 87 -7.14 1.01 -2.43
N VAL A 88 -6.40 1.95 -1.85
CA VAL A 88 -6.03 1.93 -0.44
C VAL A 88 -6.80 3.01 0.31
N VAL A 89 -7.27 2.65 1.50
CA VAL A 89 -7.78 3.57 2.52
C VAL A 89 -6.89 3.44 3.73
N THR A 90 -6.33 4.55 4.20
CA THR A 90 -5.50 4.58 5.41
C THR A 90 -6.23 5.32 6.53
N GLY A 91 -6.09 4.82 7.76
CA GLY A 91 -6.57 5.51 8.96
C GLY A 91 -5.70 6.73 9.26
N GLY A 92 -6.34 7.87 9.53
CA GLY A 92 -5.71 9.19 9.56
C GLY A 92 -4.39 9.22 10.31
N HIS A 93 -3.29 9.44 9.57
CA HIS A 93 -1.92 9.64 10.08
C HIS A 93 -1.01 10.28 9.00
N CYS A 94 -1.59 10.97 8.01
CA CYS A 94 -0.87 11.60 6.89
C CYS A 94 0.02 10.62 6.10
N ALA A 95 -0.50 9.43 5.78
CA ALA A 95 0.18 8.38 5.03
C ALA A 95 0.75 8.93 3.71
N PHE A 96 0.00 9.78 2.99
CA PHE A 96 0.50 10.35 1.73
C PHE A 96 1.63 11.36 1.91
N ALA A 97 1.70 12.06 3.04
CA ALA A 97 2.86 12.89 3.37
C ALA A 97 4.10 12.02 3.60
N MET A 98 3.95 10.87 4.27
CA MET A 98 5.02 9.89 4.45
C MET A 98 5.47 9.29 3.11
N PHE A 99 4.55 8.87 2.24
CA PHE A 99 4.88 8.33 0.92
C PHE A 99 5.58 9.37 0.03
N THR A 100 5.16 10.64 0.08
CA THR A 100 5.84 11.72 -0.63
C THR A 100 7.28 11.88 -0.17
N GLY A 101 7.54 11.77 1.14
CA GLY A 101 8.90 11.81 1.68
C GLY A 101 9.77 10.60 1.33
N LEU A 102 9.17 9.50 0.87
CA LEU A 102 9.88 8.28 0.44
C LEU A 102 10.12 8.21 -1.07
N ALA A 103 9.48 9.06 -1.87
CA ALA A 103 9.52 8.98 -3.33
C ALA A 103 10.94 9.18 -3.93
N ASP A 104 11.88 9.75 -3.16
CA ASP A 104 13.28 9.91 -3.56
C ASP A 104 14.17 8.70 -3.23
N VAL A 105 13.61 7.62 -2.65
CA VAL A 105 14.34 6.39 -2.33
C VAL A 105 14.37 5.48 -3.56
N PRO A 106 15.56 5.10 -4.09
CA PRO A 106 15.66 4.25 -5.27
C PRO A 106 14.93 2.92 -5.11
N ASP A 107 14.32 2.43 -6.19
CA ASP A 107 13.63 1.13 -6.21
C ASP A 107 14.57 0.00 -5.76
N GLY A 108 14.07 -0.86 -4.86
CA GLY A 108 14.87 -1.94 -4.25
C GLY A 108 15.79 -1.51 -3.10
N SER A 109 15.86 -0.21 -2.78
CA SER A 109 16.63 0.32 -1.65
C SER A 109 15.77 0.86 -0.51
N VAL A 110 14.44 0.66 -0.55
CA VAL A 110 13.57 0.87 0.61
C VAL A 110 14.18 0.07 1.76
N PRO A 111 14.81 0.73 2.75
CA PRO A 111 15.36 0.01 3.88
C PRO A 111 14.20 -0.78 4.45
N LEU A 112 14.46 -2.03 4.86
CA LEU A 112 13.59 -2.67 5.85
C LEU A 112 13.39 -1.61 6.95
N LEU A 113 12.23 -0.96 6.97
CA LEU A 113 11.82 -0.05 8.04
C LEU A 113 11.64 -0.96 9.26
N ARG A 114 12.77 -1.33 9.85
CA ARG A 114 12.88 -1.95 11.14
C ARG A 114 12.75 -0.79 12.12
N THR A 115 11.73 -0.92 12.96
CA THR A 115 11.64 -0.34 14.31
C THR A 115 11.07 1.08 14.37
N ILE A 116 9.81 1.16 14.79
CA ILE A 116 9.51 1.78 16.08
C ILE A 116 9.04 0.66 17.00
#